data_AF-A0A412EXN2-F1
#
_entry.id   AF-A0A412EXN2-F1
#
_cell.length_a   1.000
_cell.length_b   1.000
_cell.length_c   1.000
_cell.angle_alpha   90.00
_cell.angle_beta   90.00
_cell.angle_gamma   90.00
#
_symmetry.space_group_name_H-M   'P 1'
#
loop_
_entity.id
_entity.type
_entity.pdbx_description
1 polymer ?
#
loop_
_entity_poly.entity_id
_entity_poly.type
_entity_poly.pdbx_seq_one_letter_code
_entity_poly.pdbx_strand_id
1 'polypeptide(L)' 'MLFEKVTMLCQDKNISIAKLERECEMGNGTVRGWKTSSPSIENLKKVADYFGITVDELISDVGGE' A
#
# COMPACT_ATOMS: atom_id res chain seq x y z
N MET A 1 1.62 -3.75 9.94
CA MET A 1 0.64 -2.64 9.94
C MET A 1 0.43 -2.05 8.54
N LEU A 2 1.39 -1.40 7.88
CA LEU A 2 1.21 -0.93 6.49
C LEU A 2 0.76 -2.01 5.50
N PHE A 3 1.50 -3.14 5.45
CA PHE A 3 1.14 -4.29 4.60
C PHE A 3 -0.27 -4.82 4.90
N GLU A 4 -0.67 -4.82 6.17
CA GLU A 4 -1.98 -5.31 6.59
C GLU A 4 -3.08 -4.35 6.15
N LYS A 5 -2.86 -3.04 6.26
CA LYS A 5 -3.76 -2.00 5.76
C LYS A 5 -3.97 -2.13 4.25
N VAL A 6 -2.88 -2.28 3.50
CA VAL A 6 -2.94 -2.56 2.05
C VAL A 6 -3.71 -3.85 1.77
N THR A 7 -3.48 -4.90 2.55
CA THR A 7 -4.19 -6.18 2.39
C THR A 7 -5.68 -6.04 2.63
N MET A 8 -6.09 -5.30 3.67
CA MET A 8 -7.50 -5.01 3.96
C MET A 8 -8.16 -4.20 2.84
N LEU A 9 -7.49 -3.16 2.34
CA LEU A 9 -7.96 -2.37 1.20
C LEU A 9 -8.11 -3.23 -0.06
N CYS A 10 -7.15 -4.12 -0.31
CA CYS A 10 -7.22 -5.10 -1.39
C CYS A 10 -8.42 -6.05 -1.24
N GLN A 11 -8.68 -6.55 -0.02
CA GLN A 11 -9.82 -7.41 0.27
C GLN A 11 -11.15 -6.68 0.03
N ASP A 12 -11.27 -5.43 0.47
CA ASP A 12 -12.45 -4.58 0.26
C ASP A 12 -12.74 -4.36 -1.23
N LYS A 13 -11.69 -4.06 -2.01
CA LYS A 13 -11.78 -3.92 -3.47
C LYS A 13 -11.86 -5.26 -4.23
N ASN A 14 -11.85 -6.39 -3.53
CA ASN A 14 -11.84 -7.74 -4.12
C ASN A 14 -10.68 -7.96 -5.12
N ILE A 15 -9.50 -7.43 -4.79
CA ILE A 15 -8.26 -7.58 -5.57
C ILE A 15 -7.17 -8.26 -4.73
N SER A 16 -6.26 -8.97 -5.40
CA SER A 16 -5.07 -9.52 -4.76
C SER A 16 -3.92 -8.52 -4.76
N ILE A 17 -2.97 -8.66 -3.83
CA ILE A 17 -1.74 -7.85 -3.78
C ILE A 17 -1.03 -7.81 -5.13
N ALA A 18 -0.90 -8.95 -5.82
CA ALA A 18 -0.29 -9.01 -7.14
C ALA A 18 -1.06 -8.20 -8.21
N LYS A 19 -2.39 -8.10 -8.07
CA LYS A 19 -3.21 -7.26 -8.95
C LYS A 19 -2.98 -5.79 -8.62
N LEU A 20 -3.00 -5.41 -7.34
CA LEU A 20 -2.66 -4.05 -6.91
C LEU A 20 -1.27 -3.64 -7.41
N GLU A 21 -0.26 -4.49 -7.26
CA GLU A 21 1.11 -4.21 -7.75
C GLU A 21 1.09 -3.95 -9.26
N ARG A 22 0.28 -4.68 -10.02
CA ARG A 22 0.16 -4.51 -11.47
C ARG A 22 -0.60 -3.24 -11.86
N GLU A 23 -1.68 -2.92 -11.16
CA GLU A 23 -2.47 -1.70 -11.38
C GLU A 23 -1.71 -0.44 -10.98
N CYS A 24 -0.93 -0.51 -9.90
CA CYS A 24 -0.07 0.57 -9.43
C CYS A 24 1.30 0.58 -10.12
N GLU A 25 1.51 -0.20 -11.18
CA GLU A 25 2.79 -0.30 -11.91
C GLU A 25 4.01 -0.41 -10.96
N MET A 26 3.88 -1.29 -9.98
CA MET A 26 4.90 -1.57 -8.97
C MET A 26 5.75 -2.76 -9.36
N GLY A 27 7.00 -2.75 -8.92
CA GLY A 27 7.88 -3.90 -9.03
C GLY A 27 7.30 -5.10 -8.29
N ASN A 28 7.37 -6.28 -8.90
CA ASN A 28 6.88 -7.52 -8.31
C ASN A 28 7.64 -7.81 -7.01
N GLY A 29 7.00 -7.71 -5.84
CA GLY A 29 7.72 -7.76 -4.56
C GLY A 29 7.63 -6.51 -3.71
N THR A 30 7.12 -5.41 -4.26
CA THR A 30 7.11 -4.10 -3.60
C THR A 30 6.28 -4.14 -2.33
N VAL A 31 5.01 -4.52 -2.43
CA VAL A 31 4.08 -4.50 -1.27
C VAL A 31 4.52 -5.50 -0.20
N ARG A 32 5.02 -6.66 -0.60
CA ARG A 32 5.57 -7.68 0.30
C ARG A 32 6.84 -7.18 1.01
N GLY A 33 7.67 -6.44 0.29
CA GLY A 33 8.88 -5.79 0.82
C GLY A 33 8.57 -4.73 1.86
N TRP A 34 7.37 -4.15 1.88
CA TRP A 34 6.98 -3.14 2.86
C TRP A 34 6.87 -3.66 4.30
N LYS A 35 6.89 -4.99 4.48
CA LYS A 35 7.03 -5.61 5.81
C LYS A 35 8.42 -5.41 6.41
N THR A 36 9.45 -5.32 5.56
CA THR A 36 10.85 -5.32 5.97
C THR A 36 11.60 -4.05 5.60
N SER A 37 11.14 -3.37 4.55
CA SER A 37 11.76 -2.17 3.98
C SER A 37 10.76 -1.03 3.93
N SER A 38 11.25 0.19 4.11
CA SER A 38 10.41 1.38 3.97
C SER A 38 9.99 1.55 2.49
N PRO A 39 8.69 1.72 2.21
CA PRO A 39 8.20 2.05 0.88
C PRO A 39 8.70 3.42 0.42
N SER A 40 8.79 3.61 -0.90
CA SER A 40 9.00 4.94 -1.47
C SER A 40 7.69 5.73 -1.54
N ILE A 41 7.76 7.04 -1.33
CA ILE A 41 6.61 7.97 -1.44
C ILE A 41 5.88 7.78 -2.77
N GLU A 42 6.61 7.54 -3.86
CA GLU A 42 6.02 7.33 -5.18
C GLU A 42 5.07 6.13 -5.21
N ASN A 43 5.51 4.97 -4.69
CA ASN A 43 4.67 3.79 -4.64
C ASN A 43 3.47 4.00 -3.69
N LEU A 44 3.70 4.61 -2.52
CA LEU A 44 2.61 4.93 -1.61
C LEU A 44 1.56 5.81 -2.27
N LYS A 45 1.99 6.82 -3.03
CA LYS A 45 1.11 7.73 -3.73
C LYS A 45 0.26 7.01 -4.77
N LYS A 46 0.84 6.06 -5.51
CA LYS A 46 0.09 5.23 -6.47
C LYS A 46 -0.99 4.40 -5.78
N VAL A 47 -0.66 3.74 -4.66
CA VAL A 47 -1.64 2.96 -3.88
C VAL A 47 -2.73 3.87 -3.33
N ALA A 48 -2.33 4.99 -2.73
CA ALA A 48 -3.25 5.94 -2.13
C ALA A 48 -4.22 6.50 -3.18
N ASP A 49 -3.73 6.92 -4.35
CA ASP A 49 -4.53 7.39 -5.47
C ASP A 49 -5.48 6.30 -5.99
N TYR A 50 -4.99 5.07 -6.13
CA TYR A 50 -5.78 3.92 -6.55
C TYR A 50 -6.96 3.62 -5.61
N PHE A 51 -6.73 3.72 -4.30
CA PHE A 51 -7.77 3.50 -3.29
C PHE A 51 -8.58 4.76 -2.96
N GLY A 52 -8.17 5.93 -3.44
CA GLY A 52 -8.80 7.22 -3.13
C GLY A 52 -8.54 7.71 -1.70
N ILE A 53 -7.45 7.28 -1.08
CA ILE A 53 -7.01 7.72 0.25
C ILE A 53 -5.73 8.57 0.14
N THR A 54 -5.26 9.14 1.24
CA THR A 54 -3.97 9.84 1.26
C THR A 54 -2.84 8.88 1.62
N VAL A 55 -1.62 9.26 1.21
CA VAL A 55 -0.40 8.53 1.60
C VAL A 55 -0.26 8.49 3.12
N ASP A 56 -0.61 9.59 3.79
CA ASP A 56 -0.66 9.68 5.24
C ASP A 56 -1.60 8.63 5.81
N GLU A 57 -2.86 8.56 5.37
CA GLU A 57 -3.82 7.53 5.81
C GLU A 57 -3.31 6.10 5.56
N LEU A 58 -2.56 5.89 4.48
CA LEU A 58 -1.99 4.58 4.15
C LEU A 58 -0.84 4.18 5.09
N ILE A 59 0.06 5.11 5.40
CA ILE A 59 1.24 4.88 6.28
C ILE A 59 1.02 5.20 7.74
N SER A 60 -0.09 5.86 8.08
CA SER A 60 -0.42 6.29 9.42
C SER A 60 -0.65 5.04 10.27
N ASP A 61 0.45 4.68 10.92
CA ASP A 61 0.53 3.96 12.17
C ASP A 61 0.33 5.02 13.25
N VAL A 62 -0.59 4.79 14.18
CA VAL A 62 -0.84 5.68 15.33
C VAL A 62 0.46 5.77 16.15
N GLY A 63 1.28 6.76 15.83
CA GLY A 63 2.61 6.98 16.37
C GLY A 63 3.04 8.43 16.17
N GLY A 64 2.12 9.36 16.44
CA GLY A 64 2.45 10.74 16.71
C GLY A 64 2.46 10.93 18.22
N GLU A 65 3.64 11.12 18.80
CA GLU A 65 3.83 11.84 20.07
C GLU A 65 4.51 13.18 19.76
#